data_AF-A0A645ITQ6-F1
#
_entry.id   AF-A0A645ITQ6-F1
#
_cell.length_a   1.000
_cell.length_b   1.000
_cell.length_c   1.000
_cell.angle_alpha   90.00
_cell.angle_beta   90.00
_cell.angle_gamma   90.00
#
_symmetry.space_group_name_H-M   'P 1'
#
loop_
_entity.id
_entity.type
_entity.pdbx_description
1 polymer ?
#
loop_
_entity_poly.entity_id
_entity_poly.type
_entity_poly.pdbx_seq_one_letter_code
_entity_poly.pdbx_strand_id
1 'polypeptide(L)'
;MANVPAGYFPGKPILIGEFHFGTYDRGMFSASLCPTGDQQERATSFLRYVQGALAHPDMVGAHWFQFRDQPLTGRWDGEGYQIGFVDVADTPYPEMTKTAREIGENMYTYRINGKLVNSMKEGAAK
;
A
#
# COMPACT_ATOMS: atom_id res chain seq x y z
N MET A 1 -9.33 13.64 -9.48
CA MET A 1 -9.05 15.09 -9.36
C MET A 1 -10.13 15.85 -10.11
N ALA A 2 -11.17 16.29 -9.41
CA ALA A 2 -12.14 17.21 -10.01
C ALA A 2 -11.49 18.59 -10.12
N ASN A 3 -11.59 19.27 -11.26
CA ASN A 3 -11.18 20.67 -11.51
C ASN A 3 -9.76 20.95 -12.05
N VAL A 4 -9.04 19.96 -12.58
CA VAL A 4 -7.83 20.24 -13.39
C VAL A 4 -8.04 19.67 -14.79
N PRO A 5 -7.96 20.48 -15.86
CA PRO A 5 -8.11 19.97 -17.22
C PRO A 5 -7.02 18.93 -17.55
N ALA A 6 -7.39 17.83 -18.22
CA ALA A 6 -6.50 16.71 -18.51
C ALA A 6 -5.18 17.11 -19.20
N GLY A 7 -5.18 18.18 -20.00
CA GLY A 7 -3.99 18.69 -20.70
C GLY A 7 -2.91 19.34 -19.83
N TYR A 8 -3.17 19.58 -18.53
CA TYR A 8 -2.22 20.22 -17.61
C TYR A 8 -1.38 19.24 -16.79
N PHE A 9 -1.55 17.93 -16.98
CA PHE A 9 -0.87 16.90 -16.20
C PHE A 9 0.46 16.34 -16.73
N PRO A 10 0.84 16.43 -18.03
CA PRO A 10 2.07 15.80 -18.46
C PRO A 10 3.28 16.44 -17.79
N GLY A 11 4.15 15.60 -17.21
CA GLY A 11 5.42 16.02 -16.58
C GLY A 11 5.29 16.68 -15.20
N LYS A 12 4.14 16.53 -14.51
CA LYS A 12 3.97 17.01 -13.13
C LYS A 12 4.20 15.89 -12.11
N PRO A 13 4.82 16.17 -10.95
CA PRO A 13 4.94 15.18 -9.88
C PRO A 13 3.56 14.80 -9.31
N ILE A 14 3.33 13.50 -9.16
CA ILE A 14 2.09 12.89 -8.67
C ILE A 14 2.35 12.18 -7.35
N LEU A 15 1.53 12.46 -6.34
CA LEU A 15 1.51 11.75 -5.06
C LEU A 15 0.17 11.01 -4.93
N ILE A 16 0.21 9.70 -4.69
CA ILE A 16 -0.99 8.96 -4.28
C ILE A 16 -1.24 9.26 -2.80
N GLY A 17 -2.30 10.01 -2.52
CA GLY A 17 -2.65 10.39 -1.15
C GLY A 17 -3.08 9.20 -0.31
N GLU A 18 -3.83 8.26 -0.89
CA GLU A 18 -4.40 7.12 -0.16
C GLU A 18 -4.52 5.89 -1.06
N PHE A 19 -4.13 4.75 -0.52
CA PHE A 19 -4.46 3.42 -1.04
C PHE A 19 -4.41 2.39 0.10
N HIS A 20 -5.08 1.25 -0.08
CA HIS A 20 -5.01 0.13 0.86
C HIS A 20 -5.50 -1.19 0.26
N PHE A 21 -5.23 -2.26 0.99
CA PHE A 21 -5.76 -3.60 0.78
C PHE A 21 -6.13 -4.21 2.14
N GLY A 22 -7.10 -5.11 2.14
CA GLY A 22 -7.57 -5.77 3.36
C GLY A 22 -8.17 -7.12 3.05
N THR A 23 -8.41 -7.93 4.09
CA THR A 23 -8.93 -9.29 3.98
C THR A 23 -9.82 -9.59 5.19
N TYR A 24 -10.43 -10.78 5.24
CA TYR A 24 -11.35 -11.25 6.27
C TYR A 24 -10.71 -12.23 7.28
N ASP A 25 -9.45 -12.61 7.09
CA ASP A 25 -8.80 -13.73 7.79
C ASP A 25 -8.46 -13.49 9.28
N ARG A 26 -8.80 -12.30 9.83
CA ARG A 26 -8.56 -11.92 11.24
C ARG A 26 -9.79 -11.34 11.96
N GLY A 27 -11.00 -11.66 11.48
CA GLY A 27 -12.23 -11.44 12.26
C GLY A 27 -12.96 -10.11 12.02
N MET A 28 -12.52 -9.33 11.04
CA MET A 28 -13.25 -8.15 10.59
C MET A 28 -14.40 -8.54 9.65
N PHE A 29 -15.54 -7.84 9.74
CA PHE A 29 -16.70 -8.09 8.87
C PHE A 29 -16.65 -7.35 7.53
N SER A 30 -15.68 -6.45 7.38
CA SER A 30 -15.44 -5.74 6.13
C SER A 30 -13.94 -5.69 5.87
N ALA A 31 -13.53 -6.14 4.69
CA ALA A 31 -12.11 -6.25 4.37
C ALA A 31 -11.51 -4.90 3.99
N SER A 32 -12.01 -4.29 2.90
CA SER A 32 -11.39 -3.16 2.20
C SER A 32 -12.21 -2.79 0.97
N LEU A 33 -11.98 -1.61 0.37
CA LEU A 33 -12.46 -1.29 -0.98
C LEU A 33 -11.83 -2.18 -2.08
N CYS A 34 -10.63 -2.70 -1.79
CA CYS A 34 -9.85 -3.63 -2.60
C CYS A 34 -9.51 -4.87 -1.76
N PRO A 35 -10.39 -5.89 -1.70
CA PRO A 35 -10.17 -7.08 -0.89
C PRO A 35 -9.13 -8.02 -1.50
N THR A 36 -8.38 -8.72 -0.64
CA THR A 36 -7.43 -9.79 -0.98
C THR A 36 -7.78 -11.09 -0.24
N GLY A 37 -7.22 -12.22 -0.65
CA GLY A 37 -7.50 -13.54 -0.09
C GLY A 37 -7.04 -13.70 1.36
N ASP A 38 -5.80 -13.33 1.68
CA ASP A 38 -5.20 -13.46 3.02
C ASP A 38 -4.19 -12.34 3.34
N GLN A 39 -3.60 -12.35 4.54
CA GLN A 39 -2.55 -11.38 4.93
C GLN A 39 -1.33 -11.38 4.00
N GLN A 40 -0.95 -12.54 3.45
CA GLN A 40 0.22 -12.64 2.59
C GLN A 40 -0.05 -12.02 1.21
N GLU A 41 -1.25 -12.22 0.67
CA GLU A 41 -1.71 -11.57 -0.55
C GLU A 41 -1.93 -10.07 -0.34
N ARG A 42 -2.42 -9.67 0.84
CA ARG A 42 -2.52 -8.25 1.24
C ARG A 42 -1.16 -7.55 1.18
N ALA A 43 -0.15 -8.15 1.79
CA ALA A 43 1.23 -7.64 1.76
C ALA A 43 1.83 -7.67 0.33
N THR A 44 1.54 -8.73 -0.44
CA THR A 44 1.99 -8.82 -1.85
C THR A 44 1.36 -7.74 -2.72
N SER A 45 0.08 -7.43 -2.50
CA SER A 45 -0.65 -6.38 -3.20
C SER A 45 -0.10 -5.00 -2.84
N PHE A 46 0.21 -4.76 -1.57
CA PHE A 46 0.92 -3.56 -1.12
C PHE A 46 2.27 -3.39 -1.83
N LEU A 47 3.10 -4.43 -1.87
CA LEU A 47 4.38 -4.43 -2.58
C LEU A 47 4.21 -4.06 -4.06
N ARG A 48 3.31 -4.75 -4.77
CA ARG A 48 3.07 -4.54 -6.20
C ARG A 48 2.58 -3.12 -6.50
N TYR A 49 1.69 -2.59 -5.66
CA TYR A 49 1.18 -1.23 -5.81
C TYR A 49 2.31 -0.20 -5.70
N VAL A 50 3.17 -0.34 -4.69
CA VAL A 50 4.30 0.58 -4.49
C VAL A 50 5.37 0.41 -5.57
N GLN A 51 5.63 -0.82 -6.04
CA GLN A 51 6.53 -1.04 -7.19
C GLN A 51 6.01 -0.33 -8.45
N GLY A 52 4.71 -0.40 -8.72
CA GLY A 52 4.05 0.37 -9.78
C GLY A 52 4.29 1.86 -9.65
N ALA A 53 4.11 2.40 -8.45
CA ALA A 53 4.37 3.80 -8.18
C ALA A 53 5.85 4.18 -8.36
N LEU A 54 6.77 3.37 -7.86
CA LEU A 54 8.21 3.62 -8.00
C LEU A 54 8.70 3.51 -9.45
N ALA A 55 8.06 2.70 -10.29
CA ALA A 55 8.41 2.59 -11.71
C ALA A 55 7.83 3.73 -12.56
N HIS A 56 6.82 4.45 -12.08
CA HIS A 56 6.18 5.52 -12.84
C HIS A 56 7.02 6.81 -12.78
N PRO A 57 7.40 7.41 -13.92
CA PRO A 57 8.32 8.55 -13.95
C PRO A 57 7.79 9.79 -13.23
N ASP A 58 6.48 10.03 -13.29
CA ASP A 58 5.85 11.18 -12.65
C ASP A 58 5.48 10.95 -11.18
N MET A 59 5.53 9.71 -10.67
CA MET A 59 5.15 9.47 -9.27
C MET A 59 6.31 9.76 -8.32
N VAL A 60 6.00 10.49 -7.25
CA VAL A 60 6.96 10.89 -6.20
C VAL A 60 6.68 10.22 -4.86
N GLY A 61 5.57 9.50 -4.72
CA GLY A 61 5.26 8.74 -3.53
C GLY A 61 3.83 8.17 -3.51
N ALA A 62 3.56 7.36 -2.49
CA ALA A 62 2.23 6.85 -2.19
C ALA A 62 2.10 6.67 -0.67
N HIS A 63 0.99 7.13 -0.10
CA HIS A 63 0.68 6.93 1.32
C HIS A 63 -0.41 5.89 1.52
N TRP A 64 -0.17 5.00 2.46
CA TRP A 64 -1.12 3.99 2.89
C TRP A 64 -2.19 4.63 3.77
N PHE A 65 -3.45 4.38 3.46
CA PHE A 65 -4.58 4.72 4.34
C PHE A 65 -5.05 3.43 5.01
N GLN A 66 -4.74 3.16 6.28
CA GLN A 66 -4.28 4.07 7.32
C GLN A 66 -3.46 3.30 8.38
N PHE A 67 -3.06 3.96 9.46
CA PHE A 67 -2.19 3.34 10.47
C PHE A 67 -2.84 2.15 11.21
N ARG A 68 -4.08 2.31 11.70
CA ARG A 68 -4.80 1.29 12.49
C ARG A 68 -6.03 0.78 11.73
N ASP A 69 -6.42 -0.47 11.98
CA ASP A 69 -7.73 -0.96 11.57
C ASP A 69 -8.85 -0.06 12.08
N GLN A 70 -9.95 -0.07 11.34
CA GLN A 70 -11.14 0.64 11.77
C GLN A 70 -11.87 -0.15 12.84
N PRO A 71 -12.74 0.49 13.64
CA PRO A 71 -13.54 -0.22 14.62
C PRO A 71 -14.37 -1.31 13.93
N LEU A 72 -14.43 -2.50 14.55
CA LEU A 72 -15.27 -3.61 14.06
C LEU A 72 -16.74 -3.19 13.87
N THR A 73 -17.23 -2.31 14.73
CA THR A 73 -18.60 -1.77 14.70
C THR A 73 -18.75 -0.53 13.80
N GLY A 74 -17.72 -0.20 13.02
CA GLY A 74 -17.69 0.97 12.13
C GLY A 74 -17.19 2.25 12.80
N ARG A 75 -16.57 3.13 12.00
CA ARG A 75 -16.27 4.52 12.35
C ARG A 75 -17.55 5.37 12.29
N TRP A 76 -17.42 6.69 12.43
CA TRP A 76 -18.57 7.61 12.51
C TRP A 76 -19.53 7.57 11.31
N ASP A 77 -19.11 7.09 10.13
CA ASP A 77 -19.94 6.88 8.95
C ASP A 77 -20.23 5.40 8.64
N GLY A 78 -19.87 4.50 9.56
CA GLY A 78 -20.11 3.06 9.45
C GLY A 78 -19.01 2.24 8.80
N GLU A 79 -17.93 2.84 8.27
CA GLU A 79 -16.84 2.06 7.68
C GLU A 79 -16.03 1.29 8.73
N GLY A 80 -15.84 -0.01 8.53
CA GLY A 80 -15.19 -0.91 9.50
C GLY A 80 -14.21 -1.87 8.83
N TYR A 81 -13.22 -1.34 8.10
CA TYR A 81 -12.25 -2.10 7.31
C TYR A 81 -11.03 -2.61 8.09
N GLN A 82 -10.49 -3.75 7.63
CA GLN A 82 -9.21 -4.33 8.05
C GLN A 82 -8.04 -3.81 7.20
N ILE A 83 -7.73 -2.52 7.35
CA ILE A 83 -6.77 -1.79 6.51
C ILE A 83 -5.58 -1.19 7.29
N GLY A 84 -5.41 -1.53 8.57
CA GLY A 84 -4.32 -1.04 9.41
C GLY A 84 -2.98 -1.74 9.19
N PHE A 85 -1.90 -1.03 9.46
CA PHE A 85 -0.61 -1.65 9.78
C PHE A 85 -0.61 -2.33 11.16
N VAL A 86 -1.48 -1.87 12.05
CA VAL A 86 -1.76 -2.45 13.37
C VAL A 86 -3.26 -2.71 13.53
N ASP A 87 -3.61 -3.73 14.31
CA ASP A 87 -5.00 -4.04 14.65
C ASP A 87 -5.56 -3.10 15.76
N VAL A 88 -6.81 -3.34 16.16
CA VAL A 88 -7.49 -2.54 17.21
C VAL A 88 -6.79 -2.61 18.58
N ALA A 89 -6.06 -3.69 18.84
CA ALA A 89 -5.30 -3.93 20.07
C ALA A 89 -3.85 -3.41 19.96
N ASP A 90 -3.54 -2.62 18.92
CA ASP A 90 -2.19 -2.08 18.65
C ASP A 90 -1.15 -3.15 18.32
N THR A 91 -1.59 -4.33 17.86
CA THR A 91 -0.69 -5.41 17.44
C THR A 91 -0.34 -5.26 15.96
N PRO A 92 0.95 -5.17 15.58
CA PRO A 92 1.34 -5.04 14.19
C PRO A 92 1.05 -6.29 13.36
N TYR A 93 0.64 -6.08 12.11
CA TYR A 93 0.58 -7.15 11.11
C TYR A 93 2.00 -7.49 10.62
N PRO A 94 2.54 -8.69 10.92
CA PRO A 94 3.93 -9.01 10.62
C PRO A 94 4.22 -9.04 9.11
N GLU A 95 3.27 -9.47 8.29
CA GLU A 95 3.38 -9.48 6.83
C GLU A 95 3.52 -8.04 6.29
N MET A 96 2.66 -7.12 6.77
CA MET A 96 2.67 -5.72 6.34
C MET A 96 3.96 -5.01 6.76
N THR A 97 4.36 -5.15 8.02
CA THR A 97 5.58 -4.49 8.55
C THR A 97 6.86 -5.02 7.90
N LYS A 98 6.96 -6.32 7.67
CA LYS A 98 8.08 -6.93 6.94
C LYS A 98 8.16 -6.40 5.50
N THR A 99 7.03 -6.36 4.79
CA THR A 99 6.99 -5.84 3.43
C THR A 99 7.29 -4.34 3.37
N ALA A 100 6.79 -3.53 4.31
CA ALA A 100 7.12 -2.10 4.36
C ALA A 100 8.61 -1.85 4.56
N ARG A 101 9.27 -2.64 5.41
CA ARG A 101 10.72 -2.58 5.59
C ARG A 101 11.46 -2.93 4.30
N GLU A 102 11.07 -4.04 3.64
CA GLU A 102 11.66 -4.46 2.37
C GLU A 102 11.52 -3.38 1.28
N ILE A 103 10.36 -2.74 1.18
CA ILE A 103 10.13 -1.61 0.27
C ILE A 103 11.06 -0.45 0.63
N GLY A 104 11.07 -0.01 1.90
CA GLY A 104 11.82 1.15 2.35
C GLY A 104 13.33 1.01 2.14
N GLU A 105 13.88 -0.18 2.37
CA GLU A 105 15.30 -0.48 2.17
C GLU A 105 15.71 -0.45 0.69
N ASN A 106 14.78 -0.74 -0.24
CA ASN A 106 15.08 -0.90 -1.66
C ASN A 106 14.49 0.18 -2.58
N MET A 107 13.67 1.10 -2.05
CA MET A 107 12.86 2.03 -2.86
C MET A 107 13.68 2.90 -3.82
N TYR A 108 14.81 3.44 -3.36
CA TYR A 108 15.63 4.33 -4.19
C TYR A 108 16.33 3.56 -5.32
N THR A 109 16.89 2.39 -5.01
CA THR A 109 17.49 1.51 -6.02
C THR A 109 16.48 1.13 -7.08
N TYR A 110 15.26 0.76 -6.67
CA TYR A 110 14.18 0.41 -7.59
C TYR A 110 13.75 1.60 -8.46
N ARG A 111 13.59 2.79 -7.85
CA ARG A 111 13.22 4.02 -8.55
C ARG A 111 14.24 4.44 -9.61
N ILE A 112 15.52 4.27 -9.32
CA ILE A 112 16.63 4.57 -10.25
C ILE A 112 16.64 3.57 -11.41
N ASN A 113 16.37 2.28 -11.16
CA ASN A 113 16.24 1.28 -12.22
C ASN A 113 15.05 1.58 -13.16
N GLY A 114 13.95 2.11 -12.62
CA GLY A 114 12.80 2.60 -13.40
C GLY A 114 12.07 1.51 -14.21
N LYS A 115 12.24 0.24 -13.82
CA LYS A 115 11.63 -0.91 -14.49
C LYS A 115 10.87 -1.75 -13.49
N LEU A 116 9.70 -2.24 -13.90
CA LEU A 116 8.94 -3.24 -13.17
C LEU A 116 9.66 -4.59 -13.22
N VAL A 117 10.50 -4.84 -12.21
CA VAL A 117 11.07 -6.17 -11.93
C VAL A 117 10.40 -6.73 -10.67
N ASN A 118 10.06 -8.02 -10.68
CA ASN A 118 9.32 -8.64 -9.57
C ASN A 118 10.15 -8.74 -8.29
N SER A 119 11.47 -8.77 -8.39
CA SER A 119 12.40 -8.90 -7.27
C SER A 119 12.84 -7.52 -6.76
N MET A 120 12.41 -7.12 -5.56
CA MET A 120 13.14 -6.11 -4.76
C MET A 120 14.47 -6.68 -4.22
N LYS A 121 14.74 -7.98 -4.42
CA LYS A 121 15.80 -8.77 -3.77
C LYS A 121 17.00 -9.15 -4.65
N GLU A 122 17.17 -8.60 -5.84
CA GLU A 122 18.40 -8.85 -6.62
C GLU A 122 19.57 -8.05 -6.03
N GLY A 123 20.11 -8.58 -4.92
CA GLY A 123 21.25 -7.98 -4.20
C GLY A 123 21.58 -8.63 -2.85
N ALA A 124 20.68 -9.43 -2.26
CA ALA A 124 20.90 -10.06 -0.95
C ALA A 124 21.59 -11.44 -1.01
N ALA A 125 21.97 -11.90 -2.20
CA ALA A 125 22.74 -13.12 -2.40
C ALA A 125 24.13 -12.76 -2.97
N LYS A 126 25.04 -12.35 -2.08
CA LYS A 126 26.49 -12.48 -2.26
C LYS A 126 27.10 -12.83 -0.91
#